data_AF-A0A7J9QQG1-F1
#
_entry.id   AF-A0A7J9QQG1-F1
#
_cell.length_a   1.000
_cell.length_b   1.000
_cell.length_c   1.000
_cell.angle_alpha   90.00
_cell.angle_beta   90.00
_cell.angle_gamma   90.00
#
_symmetry.space_group_name_H-M   'P 1'
#
loop_
_entity.id
_entity.type
_entity.pdbx_description
1 polymer ?
#
loop_
_entity_poly.entity_id
_entity_poly.type
_entity_poly.pdbx_seq_one_letter_code
_entity_poly.pdbx_strand_id
1 'polypeptide(L)'
;MNLSIAIPDSSLSDETKKVDKTRKISEIARACAIFRVNTIYIYQDGNNKEDRNLMLLILKYLETPQFLRKRLFPKMNDLKFAGVLHPLKIPSHITPADAKKIKKGDVREGITVSYKGKRFVDVGINTLVPFFSHD
;
A
#
# COMPACT_ATOMS: atom_id res chain seq x y z
N MET A 1 -19.37 9.53 3.08
CA MET A 1 -19.78 8.16 3.47
C MET A 1 -18.51 7.37 3.72
N ASN A 2 -18.38 6.70 4.87
CA ASN A 2 -17.23 5.86 5.19
C ASN A 2 -17.62 4.41 4.82
N LEU A 3 -17.00 3.85 3.77
CA LEU A 3 -17.35 2.52 3.28
C LEU A 3 -16.28 1.52 3.72
N SER A 4 -16.69 0.46 4.40
CA SER A 4 -15.82 -0.64 4.80
C SER A 4 -16.33 -1.95 4.24
N ILE A 5 -15.42 -2.86 3.92
CA ILE A 5 -15.75 -4.20 3.44
C ILE A 5 -15.03 -5.25 4.30
N ALA A 6 -15.61 -6.45 4.37
CA ALA A 6 -15.00 -7.60 5.00
C ALA A 6 -14.82 -8.70 3.95
N ILE A 7 -13.62 -9.27 3.85
CA ILE A 7 -13.25 -10.31 2.88
C ILE A 7 -12.72 -11.53 3.66
N PRO A 8 -13.24 -12.74 3.38
CA PRO A 8 -12.70 -13.96 3.99
C PRO A 8 -11.32 -14.29 3.44
N ASP A 9 -10.42 -14.84 4.26
CA ASP A 9 -9.12 -15.33 3.79
C ASP A 9 -9.24 -16.52 2.83
N SER A 10 -10.33 -17.29 2.90
CA SER A 10 -10.68 -18.32 1.92
C SER A 10 -10.96 -17.80 0.51
N SER A 11 -11.09 -16.48 0.28
CA SER A 11 -11.35 -15.90 -1.05
C SER A 11 -10.28 -16.22 -2.11
N LEU A 12 -9.14 -16.80 -1.70
CA LEU A 12 -8.05 -17.23 -2.59
C LEU A 12 -7.96 -18.75 -2.76
N SER A 13 -8.85 -19.52 -2.14
CA SER A 13 -8.75 -20.98 -2.07
C SER A 13 -8.99 -21.70 -3.40
N ASP A 14 -9.71 -21.04 -4.31
CA ASP A 14 -9.98 -21.49 -5.68
C ASP A 14 -8.76 -21.34 -6.61
N GLU A 15 -7.74 -20.58 -6.20
CA GLU A 15 -6.53 -20.36 -6.97
C GLU A 15 -5.39 -21.25 -6.48
N THR A 16 -4.78 -22.02 -7.37
CA THR A 16 -3.65 -22.90 -6.99
C THR A 16 -2.32 -22.15 -7.01
N LYS A 17 -2.06 -21.35 -8.06
CA LYS A 17 -0.76 -20.72 -8.26
C LYS A 17 -0.72 -19.36 -7.56
N LYS A 18 0.42 -19.05 -6.95
CA LYS A 18 0.66 -17.78 -6.27
C LYS A 18 0.53 -16.55 -7.18
N VAL A 19 0.84 -16.68 -8.48
CA VAL A 19 0.66 -15.59 -9.46
C VAL A 19 -0.81 -15.27 -9.69
N ASP A 20 -1.68 -16.28 -9.71
CA ASP A 20 -3.12 -16.12 -9.93
C ASP A 20 -3.78 -15.55 -8.66
N LYS A 21 -3.39 -16.03 -7.48
CA LYS A 21 -3.72 -15.39 -6.18
C LYS A 21 -3.34 -13.90 -6.17
N THR A 22 -2.13 -13.57 -6.60
CA THR A 22 -1.63 -12.19 -6.67
C THR A 22 -2.50 -11.31 -7.58
N ARG A 23 -2.92 -11.85 -8.74
CA ARG A 23 -3.80 -11.16 -9.67
C ARG A 23 -5.19 -10.92 -9.07
N LYS A 24 -5.78 -11.96 -8.47
CA LYS A 24 -7.09 -11.87 -7.80
C LYS A 24 -7.11 -10.82 -6.70
N ILE A 25 -6.07 -10.78 -5.85
CA ILE A 25 -5.93 -9.73 -4.83
C ILE A 25 -5.84 -8.34 -5.48
N SER A 26 -5.14 -8.22 -6.61
CA SER A 26 -5.06 -6.95 -7.34
C SER A 26 -6.40 -6.49 -7.89
N GLU A 27 -7.24 -7.40 -8.36
CA GLU A 27 -8.59 -7.09 -8.85
C GLU A 27 -9.48 -6.59 -7.72
N ILE A 28 -9.45 -7.26 -6.56
CA ILE A 28 -10.12 -6.83 -5.33
C ILE A 28 -9.67 -5.41 -4.96
N ALA A 29 -8.36 -5.16 -4.89
CA ALA A 29 -7.80 -3.87 -4.54
C ALA A 29 -8.26 -2.75 -5.49
N ARG A 30 -8.32 -3.04 -6.80
CA ARG A 30 -8.83 -2.09 -7.80
C ARG A 30 -10.29 -1.77 -7.58
N ALA A 31 -11.14 -2.77 -7.35
CA ALA A 31 -12.55 -2.55 -7.06
C ALA A 31 -12.70 -1.64 -5.83
N CYS A 32 -11.96 -1.92 -4.76
CA CYS A 32 -11.94 -1.11 -3.55
C CYS A 32 -11.55 0.35 -3.84
N ALA A 33 -10.51 0.56 -4.65
CA ALA A 33 -10.07 1.90 -5.04
C ALA A 33 -11.12 2.65 -5.87
N ILE A 34 -11.78 1.97 -6.83
CA ILE A 34 -12.85 2.56 -7.67
C ILE A 34 -14.03 3.02 -6.81
N PHE A 35 -14.48 2.16 -5.89
CA PHE A 35 -15.61 2.45 -5.01
C PHE A 35 -15.23 3.27 -3.76
N ARG A 36 -13.97 3.73 -3.65
CA ARG A 36 -13.46 4.53 -2.54
C ARG A 36 -13.70 3.86 -1.17
N VAL A 37 -13.46 2.55 -1.09
CA VAL A 37 -13.48 1.80 0.17
C VAL A 37 -12.38 2.34 1.07
N ASN A 38 -12.76 2.71 2.29
CA ASN A 38 -11.87 3.27 3.30
C ASN A 38 -11.14 2.20 4.10
N THR A 39 -11.77 1.04 4.32
CA THR A 39 -11.19 -0.02 5.15
C THR A 39 -11.56 -1.39 4.62
N ILE A 40 -10.55 -2.24 4.46
CA ILE A 40 -10.70 -3.65 4.09
C ILE A 40 -10.35 -4.47 5.35
N TYR A 41 -11.36 -5.14 5.90
CA TYR A 41 -11.19 -6.13 6.95
C TYR A 41 -10.97 -7.50 6.31
N ILE A 42 -9.93 -8.22 6.74
CA ILE A 42 -9.70 -9.59 6.32
C ILE A 42 -9.97 -10.47 7.53
N TYR A 43 -11.03 -11.28 7.47
CA TYR A 43 -11.40 -12.17 8.56
C TYR A 43 -11.03 -13.61 8.23
N GLN A 44 -10.78 -14.38 9.29
CA GLN A 44 -10.44 -15.78 9.16
C GLN A 44 -11.70 -16.62 9.09
N ASP A 45 -11.86 -17.37 8.00
CA ASP A 45 -12.90 -18.38 7.84
C ASP A 45 -12.33 -19.74 7.38
N GLY A 46 -11.08 -19.77 6.90
CA GLY A 46 -10.32 -20.98 6.67
C GLY A 46 -9.17 -21.19 7.66
N ASN A 47 -8.33 -22.19 7.34
CA ASN A 47 -7.09 -22.48 8.05
C ASN A 47 -5.82 -22.09 7.25
N ASN A 48 -5.97 -21.37 6.13
CA ASN A 48 -4.83 -20.99 5.29
C ASN A 48 -4.23 -19.63 5.69
N LYS A 49 -3.36 -19.66 6.70
CA LYS A 49 -2.65 -18.47 7.18
C LYS A 49 -1.73 -17.85 6.13
N GLU A 50 -1.21 -18.63 5.19
CA GLU A 50 -0.31 -18.14 4.13
C GLU A 50 -1.07 -17.24 3.16
N ASP A 51 -2.25 -17.65 2.73
CA ASP A 51 -3.11 -16.86 1.83
C ASP A 51 -3.55 -15.55 2.49
N ARG A 52 -3.91 -15.60 3.77
CA ARG A 52 -4.22 -14.40 4.55
C ARG A 52 -3.05 -13.42 4.58
N ASN A 53 -1.84 -13.91 4.88
CA ASN A 53 -0.65 -13.08 4.93
C ASN A 53 -0.30 -12.50 3.56
N LEU A 54 -0.45 -13.29 2.50
CA LEU A 54 -0.25 -12.86 1.13
C LEU A 54 -1.24 -11.74 0.74
N MET A 55 -2.52 -11.91 1.07
CA MET A 55 -3.56 -10.90 0.82
C MET A 55 -3.25 -9.60 1.57
N LEU A 56 -2.95 -9.67 2.87
CA LEU A 56 -2.56 -8.51 3.68
C LEU A 56 -1.36 -7.78 3.09
N LEU A 57 -0.33 -8.54 2.70
CA LEU A 57 0.90 -7.99 2.14
C LEU A 57 0.65 -7.28 0.81
N ILE A 58 -0.07 -7.91 -0.12
CA ILE A 58 -0.30 -7.35 -1.45
C ILE A 58 -1.23 -6.13 -1.37
N LEU A 59 -2.28 -6.17 -0.54
CA LEU A 59 -3.17 -5.02 -0.36
C LEU A 59 -2.38 -3.82 0.20
N LYS A 60 -1.56 -4.02 1.24
CA LYS A 60 -0.69 -2.97 1.78
C LYS A 60 0.30 -2.45 0.75
N TYR A 61 0.94 -3.36 -0.01
CA TYR A 61 1.89 -2.99 -1.06
C TYR A 61 1.23 -2.14 -2.15
N LEU A 62 0.03 -2.51 -2.58
CA LEU A 62 -0.74 -1.78 -3.58
C LEU A 62 -1.17 -0.41 -3.08
N GLU A 63 -1.68 -0.33 -1.85
CA GLU A 63 -2.13 0.93 -1.24
C GLU A 63 -0.97 1.90 -1.00
N THR A 64 0.21 1.39 -0.63
CA THR A 64 1.40 2.23 -0.39
C THR A 64 1.86 2.98 -1.66
N PRO A 65 2.12 4.30 -1.58
CA PRO A 65 2.70 5.09 -2.66
C PRO A 65 4.05 4.56 -3.16
N GLN A 66 4.27 4.64 -4.47
CA GLN A 66 5.41 4.00 -5.14
C GLN A 66 6.78 4.39 -4.56
N PHE A 67 6.95 5.66 -4.16
CA PHE A 67 8.21 6.16 -3.60
C PHE A 67 8.53 5.57 -2.21
N LEU A 68 7.51 5.16 -1.44
CA LEU A 68 7.69 4.53 -0.12
C LEU A 68 7.92 3.01 -0.23
N ARG A 69 7.49 2.38 -1.34
CA ARG A 69 7.50 0.91 -1.46
C ARG A 69 8.89 0.30 -1.28
N LYS A 70 9.92 0.88 -1.90
CA LYS A 70 11.30 0.39 -1.78
C LYS A 70 11.82 0.35 -0.35
N ARG A 71 11.27 1.21 0.51
CA ARG A 71 11.70 1.34 1.90
C ARG A 71 10.88 0.46 2.85
N LEU A 72 9.58 0.38 2.62
CA LEU A 72 8.66 -0.39 3.46
C LEU A 72 8.64 -1.88 3.12
N PHE A 73 8.91 -2.24 1.86
CA PHE A 73 8.85 -3.61 1.37
C PHE A 73 10.22 -4.04 0.82
N PRO A 74 11.05 -4.74 1.61
CA PRO A 74 12.30 -5.29 1.10
C PRO A 74 12.01 -6.34 0.03
N LYS A 75 13.05 -6.71 -0.75
CA LYS A 75 12.92 -7.79 -1.73
C LYS A 75 12.53 -9.08 -1.00
N MET A 76 11.37 -9.64 -1.36
CA MET A 76 10.83 -10.85 -0.77
C MET A 76 10.11 -11.71 -1.79
N ASN A 77 10.12 -13.02 -1.57
CA ASN A 77 9.53 -14.00 -2.48
C ASN A 77 8.02 -13.83 -2.65
N ASP A 78 7.33 -13.25 -1.68
CA ASP A 78 5.89 -12.99 -1.75
C ASP A 78 5.54 -11.92 -2.77
N LEU A 79 6.45 -10.98 -3.04
CA LEU A 79 6.30 -9.91 -4.03
C LEU A 79 6.99 -10.22 -5.36
N LYS A 80 7.46 -11.46 -5.59
CA LYS A 80 8.13 -11.84 -6.84
C LYS A 80 7.26 -11.65 -8.09
N PHE A 81 5.95 -11.68 -7.92
CA PHE A 81 4.97 -11.46 -8.99
C PHE A 81 4.35 -10.06 -8.97
N ALA A 82 4.98 -9.08 -8.31
CA ALA A 82 4.45 -7.71 -8.26
C ALA A 82 4.20 -7.08 -9.66
N GLY A 83 4.84 -7.61 -10.71
CA GLY A 83 4.61 -7.17 -12.09
C GLY A 83 3.21 -7.45 -12.65
N VAL A 84 2.43 -8.37 -12.07
CA VAL A 84 1.03 -8.60 -12.48
C VAL A 84 0.03 -7.69 -11.75
N LEU A 85 0.50 -6.88 -10.81
CA LEU A 85 -0.35 -5.99 -10.01
C LEU A 85 -0.79 -4.79 -10.84
N HIS A 86 -2.08 -4.49 -10.79
CA HIS A 86 -2.68 -3.40 -11.52
C HIS A 86 -2.55 -2.09 -10.70
N PRO A 87 -2.28 -0.94 -11.35
CA PRO A 87 -2.17 0.34 -10.65
C PRO A 87 -3.51 0.81 -10.10
N LEU A 88 -3.55 1.26 -8.84
CA LEU A 88 -4.79 1.75 -8.21
C LEU A 88 -5.18 3.17 -8.66
N LYS A 89 -4.20 4.02 -8.99
CA LYS A 89 -4.40 5.44 -9.36
C LYS A 89 -5.23 6.23 -8.32
N ILE A 90 -4.99 5.96 -7.03
CA ILE A 90 -5.60 6.69 -5.92
C ILE A 90 -4.86 8.01 -5.64
N PRO A 91 -5.49 9.01 -4.98
CA PRO A 91 -4.87 10.32 -4.77
C PRO A 91 -3.48 10.27 -4.12
N SER A 92 -3.24 9.38 -3.16
CA SER A 92 -1.93 9.22 -2.51
C SER A 92 -0.81 8.75 -3.45
N HIS A 93 -1.14 8.21 -4.64
CA HIS A 93 -0.17 7.79 -5.64
C HIS A 93 0.18 8.89 -6.65
N ILE A 94 -0.63 9.96 -6.74
CA ILE A 94 -0.52 11.00 -7.77
C ILE A 94 0.21 12.21 -7.17
N THR A 95 1.43 11.99 -6.71
CA THR A 95 2.23 13.02 -6.04
C THR A 95 3.50 13.32 -6.85
N PRO A 96 3.67 14.55 -7.40
CA PRO A 96 4.88 14.93 -8.12
C PRO A 96 6.14 14.78 -7.27
N ALA A 97 7.20 14.15 -7.79
CA ALA A 97 8.48 14.07 -7.09
C ALA A 97 9.23 15.43 -7.07
N ASP A 98 8.93 16.31 -8.04
CA ASP A 98 9.54 17.63 -8.14
C ASP A 98 8.94 18.59 -7.10
N ALA A 99 9.78 19.06 -6.18
CA ALA A 99 9.39 20.00 -5.13
C ALA A 99 8.81 21.31 -5.68
N LYS A 100 9.22 21.76 -6.88
CA LYS A 100 8.71 23.00 -7.49
C LYS A 100 7.25 22.90 -7.93
N LYS A 101 6.72 21.68 -8.09
CA LYS A 101 5.33 21.43 -8.48
C LYS A 101 4.37 21.32 -7.28
N ILE A 102 4.91 21.38 -6.06
CA ILE A 102 4.16 21.23 -4.83
C ILE A 102 3.56 22.57 -4.43
N LYS A 103 2.27 22.57 -4.09
CA LYS A 103 1.56 23.76 -3.65
C LYS A 103 1.17 23.64 -2.18
N LYS A 104 1.00 24.79 -1.52
CA LYS A 104 0.47 24.84 -0.16
C LYS A 104 -0.93 24.20 -0.16
N GLY A 105 -1.13 23.21 0.72
CA GLY A 105 -2.38 22.43 0.81
C GLY A 105 -2.29 21.04 0.19
N ASP A 106 -1.24 20.71 -0.56
CA ASP A 106 -1.02 19.35 -1.05
C ASP A 106 -0.82 18.38 0.12
N VAL A 107 -1.63 17.33 0.18
CA VAL A 107 -1.52 16.27 1.17
C VAL A 107 -0.71 15.12 0.59
N ARG A 108 0.24 14.61 1.37
CA ARG A 108 1.11 13.50 0.98
C ARG A 108 1.32 12.55 2.13
N GLU A 109 1.49 11.29 1.80
CA GLU A 109 2.01 10.33 2.75
C GLU A 109 3.51 10.49 2.92
N GLY A 110 3.98 10.25 4.13
CA GLY A 110 5.39 10.32 4.46
C GLY A 110 5.74 9.31 5.53
N ILE A 111 7.00 8.88 5.52
CA ILE A 111 7.56 8.00 6.54
C ILE A 111 8.55 8.79 7.40
N THR A 112 8.45 8.63 8.71
CA THR A 112 9.40 9.25 9.66
C THR A 112 10.75 8.54 9.61
N VAL A 113 11.82 9.32 9.62
CA VAL A 113 13.20 8.84 9.46
C VAL A 113 14.10 9.53 10.48
N SER A 114 15.00 8.78 11.09
CA SER A 114 16.00 9.35 11.99
C SER A 114 17.34 9.49 11.26
N TYR A 115 17.93 10.68 11.29
CA TYR A 115 19.23 10.95 10.70
C TYR A 115 20.04 11.89 11.61
N LYS A 116 21.24 11.47 12.01
CA LYS A 116 22.14 12.24 12.91
C LYS A 116 21.44 12.77 14.18
N GLY A 117 20.63 11.92 14.83
CA GLY A 117 19.92 12.27 16.06
C GLY A 117 18.70 13.20 15.88
N LYS A 118 18.39 13.61 14.64
CA LYS A 118 17.20 14.41 14.33
C LYS A 118 16.17 13.58 13.55
N ARG A 119 14.88 13.93 13.70
CA ARG A 119 13.78 13.31 12.97
C ARG A 119 13.43 14.12 11.73
N PHE A 120 13.17 13.42 10.65
CA PHE A 120 12.71 13.96 9.38
C PHE A 120 11.58 13.10 8.83
N VAL A 121 10.95 13.56 7.76
CA VAL A 121 9.91 12.85 7.01
C VAL A 121 10.36 12.75 5.56
N ASP A 122 10.34 11.54 5.02
CA ASP A 122 10.52 11.29 3.60
C ASP A 122 9.15 11.25 2.92
N VAL A 123 8.90 12.23 2.05
CA VAL A 123 7.65 12.42 1.29
C VAL A 123 7.85 12.23 -0.22
N GLY A 124 8.97 11.60 -0.63
CA GLY A 124 9.21 11.25 -2.03
C GLY A 124 9.68 12.42 -2.92
N ILE A 125 10.30 13.45 -2.34
CA ILE A 125 10.75 14.66 -3.07
C ILE A 125 12.28 14.76 -3.18
N ASN A 126 12.99 13.64 -3.04
CA ASN A 126 14.46 13.54 -3.01
C ASN A 126 15.15 14.39 -1.92
N THR A 127 14.39 14.97 -1.00
CA THR A 127 14.89 15.76 0.14
C THR A 127 14.06 15.41 1.36
N LEU A 128 14.71 15.33 2.52
CA LEU A 128 14.06 15.05 3.80
C LEU A 128 13.47 16.34 4.39
N VAL A 129 12.20 16.28 4.77
CA VAL A 129 11.50 17.40 5.41
C VAL A 129 11.71 17.30 6.93
N PRO A 130 12.09 18.38 7.65
CA PRO A 130 12.18 18.33 9.11
C PRO A 130 10.87 17.88 9.75
N PHE A 131 10.94 16.96 10.70
CA PHE A 131 9.75 16.53 11.46
C PHE A 131 9.52 17.51 12.61
N PHE A 132 8.33 18.12 12.65
CA PHE A 132 7.89 18.96 13.75
C PHE A 132 6.88 18.18 14.58
N SER A 133 7.28 17.78 15.79
CA SER A 133 6.34 17.30 16.80
C SER A 133 5.62 18.52 17.36
N HIS A 134 4.30 18.53 17.34
CA HIS A 134 3.55 19.35 18.29
C HIS A 134 3.40 18.50 19.54
N ASP A 135 4.29 18.74 20.51
CA ASP A 135 4.14 18.23 21.87
C ASP A 135 3.02 19.01 22.59
#